data_AF-A0A2I1GTB5-F1
#
_entry.id   AF-A0A2I1GTB5-F1
#
_cell.length_a   1.000
_cell.length_b   1.000
_cell.length_c   1.000
_cell.angle_alpha   90.00
_cell.angle_beta   90.00
_cell.angle_gamma   90.00
#
_symmetry.space_group_name_H-M   'P 1'
#
loop_
_entity.id
_entity.type
_entity.pdbx_description
1 polymer ?
#
loop_
_entity_poly.entity_id
_entity_poly.type
_entity_poly.pdbx_seq_one_letter_code
_entity_poly.pdbx_strand_id
1 'polypeptide(L)'
;MYAKFRYIVSLDDFLAQIDYDYLKQLNDPQILIAQIDQPLHNFKLLTGRDLLKLYLKSEAIRLKVHDEFIVKSALDHIWITYSALQNKFTLLADDVNKINLNKIRARDENLSRIIRLDVTQAVNSVFEDHFFNGVKDFNNNDNNVGFGCL
;
A
#
# COMPACT_ATOMS: atom_id res chain seq x y z
N MET A 1 32.74 -5.89 -30.75
CA MET A 1 32.89 -5.19 -29.45
C MET A 1 32.18 -6.05 -28.41
N TYR A 2 32.92 -6.86 -27.65
CA TYR A 2 32.33 -7.77 -26.66
C TYR A 2 31.99 -6.99 -25.40
N ALA A 3 30.70 -6.90 -25.07
CA ALA A 3 30.27 -6.45 -23.74
C ALA A 3 30.78 -7.47 -22.72
N LYS A 4 31.82 -7.10 -21.97
CA LYS A 4 32.34 -7.92 -20.87
C LYS A 4 31.27 -7.91 -19.78
N PHE A 5 30.49 -9.00 -19.68
CA PHE A 5 29.58 -9.20 -18.55
C PHE A 5 30.42 -9.25 -17.28
N ARG A 6 30.44 -8.13 -16.55
CA ARG A 6 31.17 -8.01 -15.29
C ARG A 6 30.27 -8.61 -14.22
N TYR A 7 30.62 -9.81 -13.76
CA TYR A 7 29.92 -10.46 -12.65
C TYR A 7 29.98 -9.55 -11.42
N ILE A 8 28.82 -9.26 -10.83
CA ILE A 8 28.72 -8.53 -9.58
C ILE A 8 28.80 -9.56 -8.46
N VAL A 9 29.92 -9.56 -7.76
CA VAL A 9 30.21 -10.50 -6.65
C VAL A 9 30.47 -9.77 -5.33
N SER A 10 30.48 -8.44 -5.34
CA SER A 10 30.75 -7.60 -4.19
C SER A 10 29.81 -6.39 -4.12
N LEU A 11 29.76 -5.75 -2.94
CA LEU A 11 29.07 -4.49 -2.74
C LEU A 11 29.58 -3.40 -3.70
N ASP A 12 30.91 -3.27 -3.82
CA ASP A 12 31.52 -2.21 -4.63
C ASP A 12 31.20 -2.37 -6.12
N ASP A 13 31.18 -3.62 -6.62
CA ASP A 13 30.76 -3.91 -7.99
C ASP A 13 29.31 -3.51 -8.25
N PHE A 14 28.44 -3.73 -7.26
CA PHE A 14 27.03 -3.37 -7.35
C PHE A 14 26.85 -1.85 -7.32
N LEU A 15 27.46 -1.16 -6.35
CA LEU A 15 27.41 0.30 -6.23
C LEU A 15 27.96 1.01 -7.47
N ALA A 16 28.96 0.43 -8.16
CA ALA A 16 29.52 0.97 -9.38
C ALA A 16 28.62 0.79 -10.62
N GLN A 17 27.67 -0.15 -10.59
CA GLN A 17 26.81 -0.49 -11.74
C GLN A 17 25.34 -0.08 -11.58
N ILE A 18 24.93 0.31 -10.37
CA ILE A 18 23.61 0.89 -10.11
C ILE A 18 23.41 2.13 -10.97
N ASP A 19 22.24 2.23 -11.58
CA ASP A 19 21.78 3.45 -12.22
C ASP A 19 21.24 4.41 -11.16
N TYR A 20 22.09 5.35 -10.73
CA TYR A 20 21.71 6.37 -9.76
C TYR A 20 20.70 7.39 -10.33
N ASP A 21 20.62 7.54 -11.65
CA ASP A 21 19.63 8.43 -12.25
C ASP A 21 18.25 7.79 -12.23
N TYR A 22 18.16 6.47 -12.42
CA TYR A 22 16.95 5.70 -12.13
C TYR A 22 16.54 5.85 -10.66
N LEU A 23 17.45 5.75 -9.69
CA LEU A 23 17.12 5.96 -8.27
C LEU A 23 16.60 7.37 -7.98
N LYS A 24 17.02 8.38 -8.76
CA LYS A 24 16.51 9.74 -8.64
C LYS A 24 15.17 9.92 -9.35
N GLN A 25 14.80 9.07 -10.30
CA GLN A 25 13.50 9.16 -10.99
C GLN A 25 12.44 8.47 -10.15
N LEU A 26 11.73 9.27 -9.35
CA LEU A 26 10.65 8.77 -8.52
C LEU A 26 9.37 8.63 -9.33
N ASN A 27 8.80 7.43 -9.31
CA ASN A 27 7.45 7.18 -9.81
C ASN A 27 6.41 7.98 -9.03
N ASP A 28 5.28 8.25 -9.70
CA ASP A 28 4.12 8.87 -9.07
C ASP A 28 3.67 8.06 -7.83
N PRO A 29 3.36 8.72 -6.70
CA PRO A 29 2.90 8.04 -5.48
C PRO A 29 1.74 7.05 -5.72
N GLN A 30 0.83 7.35 -6.64
CA GLN A 30 -0.29 6.46 -6.98
C GLN A 30 0.17 5.17 -7.66
N ILE A 31 1.18 5.26 -8.54
CA ILE A 31 1.78 4.10 -9.22
C ILE A 31 2.47 3.21 -8.18
N LEU A 32 3.21 3.80 -7.24
CA LEU A 32 3.88 3.06 -6.18
C LEU A 32 2.90 2.32 -5.28
N ILE A 33 1.75 2.92 -4.97
CA ILE A 33 0.71 2.25 -4.18
C ILE A 33 0.15 1.03 -4.92
N ALA A 34 -0.01 1.11 -6.25
CA ALA A 34 -0.47 -0.03 -7.03
C ALA A 34 0.58 -1.16 -7.10
N GLN A 35 1.87 -0.82 -7.02
CA GLN A 35 2.97 -1.78 -7.02
C GLN A 35 3.21 -2.42 -5.64
N ILE A 36 2.88 -1.70 -4.57
CA ILE A 36 3.03 -2.17 -3.19
C ILE A 36 1.75 -2.90 -2.81
N ASP A 37 1.79 -4.23 -2.94
CA ASP A 37 0.71 -5.13 -2.52
C ASP A 37 0.59 -5.15 -0.99
N GLN A 38 -0.04 -4.13 -0.44
CA GLN A 38 -0.41 -4.07 0.97
C GLN A 38 -1.93 -4.11 1.08
N PRO A 39 -2.50 -5.21 1.62
CA PRO A 39 -3.90 -5.25 1.98
C PRO A 39 -4.22 -4.12 2.96
N LEU A 40 -5.29 -3.37 2.70
CA LEU A 40 -5.71 -2.23 3.53
C LEU A 40 -5.89 -2.56 5.03
N HIS A 41 -6.16 -3.83 5.36
CA HIS A 41 -6.32 -4.29 6.75
C HIS A 41 -4.99 -4.50 7.51
N ASN A 42 -3.86 -4.61 6.80
CA ASN A 42 -2.51 -4.75 7.36
C ASN A 42 -1.62 -3.58 6.94
N PHE A 43 -2.23 -2.39 6.83
CA PHE A 43 -1.51 -1.20 6.40
C PHE A 43 -0.34 -0.90 7.34
N LYS A 44 0.85 -0.77 6.74
CA LYS A 44 2.05 -0.33 7.44
C LYS A 44 2.58 0.92 6.76
N LEU A 45 2.85 1.95 7.57
CA LEU A 45 3.52 3.15 7.07
C LEU A 45 4.85 2.76 6.42
N LEU A 46 5.02 3.17 5.17
CA LEU A 46 6.25 2.98 4.43
C LEU A 46 7.25 4.04 4.89
N THR A 47 8.51 3.65 5.00
CA THR A 47 9.60 4.59 5.21
C THR A 47 10.28 4.91 3.88
N GLY A 48 11.01 6.02 3.80
CA GLY A 48 11.84 6.30 2.63
C GLY A 48 12.83 5.17 2.34
N ARG A 49 13.31 4.49 3.39
CA ARG A 49 14.20 3.33 3.27
C ARG A 49 13.51 2.12 2.66
N ASP A 50 12.23 1.89 2.96
CA ASP A 50 11.44 0.82 2.34
C ASP A 50 11.24 1.09 0.84
N LEU A 51 10.99 2.34 0.47
CA LEU A 51 10.86 2.73 -0.93
C LEU A 51 12.19 2.62 -1.69
N LEU A 52 13.29 3.11 -1.12
CA LEU A 52 14.62 2.95 -1.72
C LEU A 52 14.97 1.47 -1.91
N LYS A 53 14.59 0.60 -0.97
CA LYS A 53 14.80 -0.85 -1.08
C LYS A 53 14.07 -1.44 -2.29
N LEU A 54 12.87 -0.96 -2.65
CA LEU A 54 12.15 -1.44 -3.84
C LEU A 54 12.90 -1.09 -5.11
N TYR A 55 13.44 0.14 -5.22
CA TYR A 55 14.24 0.56 -6.37
C TYR A 55 15.55 -0.24 -6.46
N LEU A 56 16.23 -0.46 -5.34
CA LEU A 56 17.44 -1.27 -5.30
C LEU A 56 17.19 -2.73 -5.67
N LYS A 57 16.03 -3.30 -5.30
CA LYS A 57 15.62 -4.63 -5.76
C LYS A 57 15.40 -4.67 -7.28
N SER A 58 14.78 -3.63 -7.84
CA SER A 58 14.63 -3.50 -9.29
C SER A 58 15.99 -3.46 -10.00
N GLU A 59 16.95 -2.70 -9.45
CA GLU A 59 18.31 -2.65 -9.98
C GLU A 59 19.07 -3.97 -9.81
N ALA A 60 18.89 -4.66 -8.69
CA ALA A 60 19.45 -5.99 -8.48
C ALA A 60 18.92 -6.99 -9.52
N ILE A 61 17.62 -6.95 -9.83
CA ILE A 61 17.02 -7.76 -10.90
C ILE A 61 17.62 -7.40 -12.26
N ARG A 62 17.70 -6.10 -12.61
CA ARG A 62 18.31 -5.62 -13.86
C ARG A 62 19.75 -6.12 -14.03
N LEU A 63 20.52 -6.09 -12.94
CA LEU A 63 21.92 -6.46 -12.90
C LEU A 63 22.17 -7.95 -12.59
N LYS A 64 21.10 -8.75 -12.43
CA LYS A 64 21.16 -10.20 -12.11
C LYS A 64 21.91 -10.49 -10.80
N VAL A 65 21.75 -9.62 -9.80
CA VAL A 65 22.25 -9.79 -8.44
C VAL A 65 21.18 -10.47 -7.60
N HIS A 66 21.41 -11.72 -7.22
CA HIS A 66 20.49 -12.50 -6.39
C HIS A 66 20.86 -12.48 -4.90
N ASP A 67 22.03 -11.94 -4.56
CA ASP A 67 22.50 -11.88 -3.18
C ASP A 67 21.80 -10.75 -2.41
N GLU A 68 20.90 -11.12 -1.51
CA GLU A 68 20.18 -10.17 -0.66
C GLU A 68 21.12 -9.42 0.30
N PHE A 69 22.26 -9.99 0.67
CA PHE A 69 23.26 -9.31 1.49
C PHE A 69 23.84 -8.11 0.76
N ILE A 70 24.20 -8.26 -0.52
CA ILE A 70 24.70 -7.16 -1.36
C ILE A 70 23.66 -6.04 -1.45
N VAL A 71 22.39 -6.38 -1.71
CA VAL A 71 21.30 -5.39 -1.81
C VAL A 71 21.09 -4.67 -0.47
N LYS A 72 21.14 -5.40 0.65
CA LYS A 72 20.99 -4.82 1.99
C LYS A 72 22.16 -3.90 2.33
N SER A 73 23.40 -4.32 2.08
CA SER A 73 24.59 -3.51 2.30
C SER A 73 24.59 -2.25 1.43
N ALA A 74 24.12 -2.35 0.19
CA ALA A 74 23.97 -1.19 -0.69
C ALA A 74 22.89 -0.22 -0.22
N LEU A 75 21.76 -0.73 0.28
CA LEU A 75 20.74 0.10 0.91
C LEU A 75 21.31 0.89 2.09
N ASP A 76 22.04 0.21 2.98
CA ASP A 76 22.64 0.84 4.16
C ASP A 76 23.67 1.89 3.77
N HIS A 77 24.55 1.56 2.81
CA HIS A 77 25.53 2.49 2.28
C HIS A 77 24.88 3.71 1.64
N ILE A 78 23.93 3.52 0.71
CA ILE A 78 23.30 4.62 -0.01
C ILE A 78 22.49 5.52 0.93
N TRP A 79 21.76 4.93 1.86
CA TRP A 79 20.94 5.66 2.83
C TRP A 79 21.76 6.59 3.73
N ILE A 80 22.97 6.17 4.11
CA ILE A 80 23.88 6.97 4.93
C ILE A 80 24.65 8.00 4.10
N THR A 81 25.12 7.60 2.91
CA THR A 81 26.03 8.42 2.10
C THR A 81 25.30 9.53 1.34
N TYR A 82 24.07 9.30 0.87
CA TYR A 82 23.36 10.22 -0.03
C TYR A 82 22.16 10.89 0.63
N SER A 83 22.41 11.91 1.45
CA SER A 83 21.37 12.68 2.16
C SER A 83 20.30 13.29 1.25
N ALA A 84 20.67 13.74 0.06
CA ALA A 84 19.71 14.27 -0.92
C ALA A 84 18.72 13.18 -1.38
N LEU A 85 19.21 11.96 -1.63
CA LEU A 85 18.40 10.82 -2.02
C LEU A 85 17.51 10.38 -0.84
N GLN A 86 18.09 10.31 0.36
CA GLN A 86 17.38 10.04 1.60
C GLN A 86 16.17 10.97 1.78
N ASN A 87 16.39 12.29 1.72
CA ASN A 87 15.32 13.27 1.85
C ASN A 87 14.24 13.09 0.79
N LYS A 88 14.65 12.81 -0.46
CA LYS A 88 13.71 12.59 -1.56
C LYS A 88 12.80 11.39 -1.31
N PHE A 89 13.37 10.27 -0.87
CA PHE A 89 12.59 9.08 -0.55
C PHE A 89 11.74 9.23 0.71
N THR A 90 12.18 10.02 1.69
CA THR A 90 11.36 10.35 2.87
C THR A 90 10.11 11.14 2.47
N LEU A 91 10.27 12.19 1.65
CA LEU A 91 9.12 12.97 1.15
C LEU A 91 8.16 12.10 0.33
N LEU A 92 8.70 11.23 -0.52
CA LEU A 92 7.88 10.29 -1.29
C LEU A 92 7.11 9.33 -0.38
N ALA A 93 7.73 8.84 0.68
CA ALA A 93 7.07 7.98 1.65
C ALA A 93 5.92 8.72 2.36
N ASP A 94 6.11 10.00 2.71
CA ASP A 94 5.06 10.82 3.31
C ASP A 94 3.87 11.00 2.35
N ASP A 95 4.12 11.27 1.07
CA ASP A 95 3.07 11.39 0.05
C ASP A 95 2.30 10.09 -0.14
N VAL A 96 3.00 8.96 -0.27
CA VAL A 96 2.40 7.62 -0.39
C VAL A 96 1.58 7.29 0.86
N ASN A 97 2.12 7.54 2.06
CA ASN A 97 1.44 7.29 3.31
C ASN A 97 0.19 8.16 3.48
N LYS A 98 0.24 9.43 3.07
CA LYS A 98 -0.92 10.33 3.09
C LYS A 98 -2.07 9.80 2.24
N ILE A 99 -1.78 9.33 1.02
CA ILE A 99 -2.80 8.75 0.14
C ILE A 99 -3.39 7.50 0.78
N ASN A 100 -2.55 6.60 1.31
CA ASN A 100 -3.05 5.37 1.94
C ASN A 100 -3.86 5.64 3.21
N LEU A 101 -3.45 6.59 4.05
CA LEU A 101 -4.23 7.03 5.21
C LEU A 101 -5.59 7.59 4.80
N ASN A 102 -5.67 8.36 3.71
CA ASN A 102 -6.94 8.85 3.20
C ASN A 102 -7.86 7.71 2.73
N LYS A 103 -7.30 6.67 2.09
CA LYS A 103 -8.06 5.46 1.71
C LYS A 103 -8.63 4.73 2.93
N ILE A 104 -7.84 4.62 4.00
CA ILE A 104 -8.28 4.00 5.25
C ILE A 104 -9.40 4.79 5.90
N ARG A 105 -9.24 6.12 6.01
CA ARG A 105 -10.29 7.01 6.54
C ARG A 105 -11.60 6.88 5.77
N ALA A 106 -11.54 6.91 4.43
CA ALA A 106 -12.73 6.76 3.60
C ALA A 106 -13.42 5.39 3.80
N ARG A 107 -12.64 4.32 4.00
CA ARG A 107 -13.18 2.99 4.34
C ARG A 107 -13.87 3.00 5.70
N ASP A 108 -13.23 3.56 6.73
CA ASP A 108 -13.75 3.57 8.09
C ASP A 108 -15.02 4.43 8.20
N GLU A 109 -15.07 5.55 7.46
CA GLU A 109 -16.27 6.37 7.29
C GLU A 109 -17.41 5.59 6.63
N ASN A 110 -17.13 4.87 5.54
CA ASN A 110 -18.13 4.04 4.86
C ASN A 110 -18.60 2.88 5.75
N LEU A 111 -17.70 2.23 6.48
CA LEU A 111 -18.05 1.17 7.44
C LEU A 111 -18.94 1.73 8.55
N SER A 112 -18.61 2.91 9.09
CA SER A 112 -19.42 3.60 10.10
C SER A 112 -20.81 3.96 9.56
N ARG A 113 -20.93 4.36 8.30
CA ARG A 113 -22.22 4.60 7.64
C ARG A 113 -23.04 3.31 7.50
N ILE A 114 -22.42 2.20 7.14
CA ILE A 114 -23.08 0.89 7.06
C ILE A 114 -23.58 0.45 8.43
N ILE A 115 -22.75 0.55 9.48
CA ILE A 115 -23.15 0.20 10.85
C ILE A 115 -24.34 1.05 11.32
N ARG A 116 -24.39 2.33 10.94
CA ARG A 116 -25.53 3.20 11.26
C ARG A 116 -26.82 2.85 10.52
N LEU A 117 -26.75 2.17 9.37
CA LEU A 117 -27.94 1.62 8.70
C LEU A 117 -28.51 0.40 9.44
N ASP A 118 -27.68 -0.30 10.22
CA ASP A 118 -28.11 -1.42 11.07
C ASP A 118 -28.81 -0.93 12.36
N VAL A 119 -28.76 0.38 12.64
CA VAL A 119 -29.50 1.00 13.74
C VAL A 119 -30.91 1.33 13.28
N THR A 120 -31.89 0.82 14.01
CA THR A 120 -33.29 1.18 13.82
C THR A 120 -33.49 2.70 13.77
N GLN A 121 -34.10 3.20 12.71
CA GLN A 121 -34.57 4.58 12.59
C GLN A 121 -35.83 4.77 13.44
N ALA A 122 -35.89 5.89 14.15
CA ALA A 122 -37.13 6.31 14.80
C ALA A 122 -38.13 6.74 13.73
N VAL A 123 -39.29 6.11 13.72
CA VAL A 123 -40.33 6.23 12.68
C VAL A 123 -41.66 6.55 13.34
N ASN A 124 -42.53 7.25 12.61
CA ASN A 124 -43.82 7.71 13.14
C ASN A 124 -44.99 6.80 12.72
N SER A 125 -44.72 5.76 11.94
CA SER A 125 -45.74 4.81 11.49
C SER A 125 -45.17 3.41 11.24
N VAL A 126 -46.06 2.41 11.26
CA VAL A 126 -45.74 1.02 10.94
C VAL A 126 -45.26 0.87 9.49
N PHE A 127 -45.79 1.67 8.56
CA PHE A 127 -45.33 1.70 7.18
C PHE A 127 -43.88 2.18 7.07
N GLU A 128 -43.54 3.29 7.73
CA GLU A 128 -42.17 3.81 7.78
C GLU A 128 -41.23 2.82 8.48
N ASP A 129 -41.68 2.11 9.52
CA ASP A 129 -40.86 1.10 10.21
C ASP A 129 -40.46 -0.04 9.26
N HIS A 130 -41.43 -0.62 8.55
CA HIS A 130 -41.15 -1.67 7.57
C HIS A 130 -40.26 -1.18 6.42
N PHE A 131 -40.45 0.06 5.97
CA PHE A 131 -39.70 0.63 4.84
C PHE A 131 -38.24 0.96 5.20
N PHE A 132 -38.00 1.56 6.37
CA PHE A 132 -36.66 2.03 6.77
C PHE A 132 -35.88 1.03 7.62
N ASN A 133 -36.56 0.17 8.38
CA ASN A 133 -35.93 -0.74 9.35
C ASN A 133 -36.09 -2.23 8.99
N GLY A 134 -36.85 -2.53 7.93
CA GLY A 134 -37.17 -3.91 7.54
C GLY A 134 -38.07 -4.62 8.56
N VAL A 135 -38.20 -5.95 8.41
CA VAL A 135 -38.92 -6.81 9.36
C VAL A 135 -37.89 -7.38 10.34
N LYS A 136 -38.04 -7.09 11.63
CA LYS A 136 -37.03 -7.41 12.67
C LYS A 136 -37.14 -8.80 13.29
N ASP A 137 -38.27 -9.48 13.14
CA ASP A 137 -38.56 -10.73 13.83
C ASP A 137 -38.31 -11.96 12.92
N PHE A 138 -37.08 -12.46 12.93
CA PHE A 138 -36.70 -13.71 12.25
C PHE A 138 -36.84 -14.97 13.11
N ASN A 139 -37.34 -14.86 14.34
CA ASN A 139 -37.39 -15.96 15.30
C ASN A 139 -38.76 -16.67 15.37
N ASN A 140 -39.63 -16.47 14.38
CA ASN A 140 -40.83 -17.27 14.22
C ASN A 140 -40.64 -18.28 13.08
N ASN A 141 -40.91 -19.53 13.41
CA ASN A 141 -40.61 -20.76 12.69
C ASN A 141 -41.45 -20.96 11.40
N ASP A 142 -41.57 -19.95 10.53
CA ASP A 142 -42.27 -20.09 9.25
C ASP A 142 -41.45 -19.45 8.10
N ASN A 143 -40.68 -20.32 7.43
CA ASN A 143 -40.22 -20.24 6.04
C ASN A 143 -39.85 -18.86 5.45
N ASN A 144 -38.55 -18.54 5.55
CA ASN A 144 -37.73 -17.81 4.57
C ASN A 144 -38.35 -16.58 3.87
N VAL A 145 -37.97 -15.37 4.30
CA VAL A 145 -37.42 -14.37 3.35
C VAL A 145 -36.43 -13.44 4.08
N GLY A 146 -35.19 -13.37 3.58
CA GLY A 146 -34.17 -12.43 4.04
C GLY A 146 -34.40 -11.01 3.50
N PHE A 147 -33.45 -10.12 3.80
CA PHE A 147 -33.40 -8.68 3.47
C PHE A 147 -34.25 -8.24 2.27
N GLY A 148 -35.15 -7.28 2.51
CA GLY A 148 -35.72 -6.37 1.52
C GLY A 148 -36.47 -7.04 0.37
N CYS A 149 -37.76 -7.32 0.58
CA CYS A 149 -38.67 -7.42 -0.57
C CYS A 149 -39.08 -6.00 -0.99
N LEU A 150 -38.59 -5.58 -2.16
CA LEU A 150 -39.31 -4.63 -3.03
C LEU A 150 -40.48 -5.37 -3.69
#